data_AF-A0A0U3D2N0-F1
#
_entry.id   AF-A0A0U3D2N0-F1
#
_cell.length_a   1.000
_cell.length_b   1.000
_cell.length_c   1.000
_cell.angle_alpha   90.00
_cell.angle_beta   90.00
_cell.angle_gamma   90.00
#
_symmetry.space_group_name_H-M   'P 1'
#
loop_
_entity.id
_entity.type
_entity.pdbx_description
1 polymer ?
#
loop_
_entity_poly.entity_id
_entity_poly.type
_entity_poly.pdbx_seq_one_letter_code
_entity_poly.pdbx_strand_id
1 'polypeptide(L)' 'MPSNKKEHGPEDINWTAGSAGALAISPSDASVDEAPRSGDLKTAELLGQRVAQLAQWRKGR' A
#
# COMPACT_ATOMS: atom_id res chain seq x y z
N MET A 1 -5.36 2.41 -6.68
CA MET A 1 -4.65 3.29 -5.71
C MET A 1 -4.38 4.63 -6.39
N PRO A 2 -4.03 5.73 -5.68
CA PRO A 2 -3.66 6.98 -6.35
C PRO A 2 -2.44 6.78 -7.26
N SER A 3 -2.34 7.54 -8.36
CA SER A 3 -1.14 7.51 -9.22
C SER A 3 0.06 8.06 -8.45
N ASN A 4 1.24 7.45 -8.61
CA ASN A 4 2.46 8.10 -8.18
C ASN A 4 2.82 9.25 -9.15
N LYS A 5 3.62 10.18 -8.67
CA LYS A 5 4.13 11.36 -9.37
C LYS A 5 5.56 11.57 -8.89
N LYS A 6 6.33 12.40 -9.59
CA LYS A 6 7.74 12.66 -9.25
C LYS A 6 7.93 13.20 -7.84
N GLU A 7 6.96 13.93 -7.29
CA GLU A 7 7.05 14.44 -5.90
C GLU A 7 6.80 13.39 -4.81
N HIS A 8 6.24 12.22 -5.14
CA HIS A 8 5.89 11.22 -4.13
C HIS A 8 7.10 10.35 -3.75
N GLY A 9 7.32 10.21 -2.44
CA GLY A 9 8.39 9.43 -1.84
C GLY A 9 7.88 8.34 -0.90
N PRO A 10 8.76 7.68 -0.13
CA PRO A 10 8.42 6.50 0.67
C PRO A 10 7.37 6.70 1.78
N GLU A 11 7.04 7.93 2.12
CA GLU A 11 5.99 8.25 3.08
C GLU A 11 4.60 8.40 2.41
N ASP A 12 4.57 8.53 1.08
CA ASP A 12 3.35 8.73 0.33
C ASP A 12 2.66 7.41 -0.02
N ILE A 13 1.32 7.46 -0.06
CA ILE A 13 0.51 6.32 -0.46
C ILE A 13 0.79 5.98 -1.93
N ASN A 14 1.05 4.70 -2.19
CA ASN A 14 1.27 4.12 -3.51
C ASN A 14 2.45 4.74 -4.28
N TRP A 15 3.49 5.20 -3.58
CA TRP A 15 4.70 5.76 -4.19
C TRP A 15 5.43 4.75 -5.12
N THR A 16 5.28 3.45 -4.85
CA THR A 16 5.77 2.32 -5.67
C THR A 16 4.91 1.99 -6.90
N ALA A 17 3.82 2.72 -7.14
CA ALA A 17 2.94 2.60 -8.30
C ALA A 17 2.27 1.21 -8.48
N GLY A 18 1.92 0.52 -7.39
CA GLY A 18 1.18 -0.74 -7.46
C GLY A 18 -0.23 -0.59 -8.07
N SER A 19 -0.54 -1.42 -9.07
CA SER A 19 -1.86 -1.44 -9.74
C SER A 19 -2.73 -2.63 -9.33
N ALA A 20 -2.14 -3.82 -9.24
CA ALA A 20 -2.84 -5.07 -8.91
C ALA A 20 -2.82 -5.40 -7.41
N GLY A 21 -1.99 -4.72 -6.62
CA GLY A 21 -1.81 -5.01 -5.20
C GLY A 21 -0.92 -3.98 -4.49
N ALA A 22 -0.69 -4.21 -3.20
CA ALA A 22 0.27 -3.42 -2.42
C ALA A 22 1.69 -3.87 -2.75
N LEU A 23 2.58 -2.91 -2.99
CA LEU A 23 4.00 -3.11 -3.21
C LEU A 23 4.76 -2.29 -2.16
N ALA A 24 5.87 -2.84 -1.67
CA ALA A 24 6.79 -2.20 -0.75
C ALA A 24 8.23 -2.39 -1.24
N ILE A 25 9.11 -1.45 -0.94
CA ILE A 25 10.54 -1.55 -1.24
C ILE A 25 11.32 -1.56 0.06
N SER A 26 12.19 -2.55 0.23
CA SER A 26 13.07 -2.69 1.39
C SER A 26 14.50 -2.96 0.92
N PRO A 27 15.48 -2.12 1.31
CA PRO A 27 16.89 -2.49 1.18
C PRO A 27 17.18 -3.83 1.86
N SER A 28 18.15 -4.58 1.35
CA SER A 28 18.47 -5.92 1.87
C SER A 28 19.02 -5.93 3.29
N ASP A 29 19.52 -4.78 3.76
CA ASP A 29 20.11 -4.55 5.08
C ASP A 29 19.19 -3.74 6.02
N ALA A 30 17.97 -3.41 5.58
CA ALA A 30 17.01 -2.70 6.42
C ALA A 30 16.46 -3.61 7.54
N SER A 31 16.38 -3.05 8.75
CA SER A 31 15.69 -3.67 9.87
C SER A 31 14.16 -3.55 9.75
N VAL A 32 13.43 -4.27 10.61
CA VAL A 32 11.96 -4.21 10.69
C VAL A 32 11.42 -2.85 11.13
N ASP A 33 12.26 -2.03 11.76
CA ASP A 33 11.91 -0.67 12.18
C ASP A 33 12.08 0.35 11.04
N GLU A 34 12.86 0.01 9.99
CA GLU A 34 13.16 0.90 8.86
C GLU A 34 12.31 0.62 7.61
N ALA A 35 11.81 -0.61 7.45
CA ALA A 35 10.94 -1.01 6.36
C ALA A 35 9.98 -2.14 6.76
N PRO A 36 8.77 -2.22 6.18
CA PRO A 36 8.21 -1.40 5.10
C PRO A 36 8.01 0.07 5.48
N ARG A 37 8.07 0.99 4.51
CA ARG A 37 7.97 2.43 4.79
C ARG A 37 6.52 2.82 5.12
N SER A 38 6.33 3.98 5.76
CA SER A 38 5.01 4.43 6.21
C SER A 38 3.97 4.50 5.07
N GLY A 39 4.41 4.93 3.87
CA GLY A 39 3.57 4.94 2.67
C GLY A 39 3.16 3.53 2.21
N ASP A 40 4.06 2.55 2.31
CA ASP A 40 3.78 1.15 1.99
C ASP A 40 2.72 0.57 2.93
N LEU A 41 2.91 0.77 4.24
CA LEU A 41 2.00 0.30 5.28
C LEU A 41 0.62 0.92 5.11
N LYS A 42 0.54 2.24 4.85
CA LYS A 42 -0.74 2.91 4.64
C LYS A 42 -1.44 2.44 3.37
N THR A 43 -0.68 2.15 2.31
CA THR A 43 -1.23 1.58 1.07
C THR A 43 -1.82 0.20 1.31
N ALA A 44 -1.12 -0.66 2.05
CA ALA A 44 -1.60 -1.99 2.43
C ALA A 44 -2.86 -1.93 3.29
N GLU A 45 -2.93 -1.03 4.26
CA GLU A 45 -4.13 -0.80 5.08
C GLU A 45 -5.34 -0.43 4.21
N LEU A 46 -5.18 0.53 3.30
CA LEU A 46 -6.25 0.96 2.39
C LEU A 46 -6.68 -0.14 1.42
N LEU A 47 -5.73 -0.99 0.97
CA LEU A 47 -6.08 -2.16 0.17
C LEU A 47 -6.92 -3.15 0.99
N GLY A 48 -6.50 -3.45 2.22
CA GLY A 48 -7.24 -4.32 3.13
C GLY A 48 -8.67 -3.84 3.38
N GLN A 49 -8.85 -2.53 3.62
CA GLN A 49 -10.17 -1.91 3.77
C GLN A 49 -11.04 -2.11 2.53
N ARG A 50 -10.49 -1.90 1.32
CA ARG A 50 -11.22 -2.11 0.06
C ARG A 50 -11.61 -3.57 -0.14
N VAL A 51 -10.72 -4.51 0.17
CA VAL A 51 -11.01 -5.96 0.08
C VAL A 51 -12.13 -6.34 1.05
N ALA A 52 -12.07 -5.86 2.31
CA ALA A 52 -13.10 -6.10 3.30
C ALA A 52 -14.46 -5.53 2.87
N GLN A 53 -14.49 -4.30 2.35
CA GLN A 53 -15.71 -3.69 1.81
C GLN A 53 -16.30 -4.52 0.65
N LEU A 54 -15.48 -4.97 -0.29
CA LEU A 54 -15.91 -5.82 -1.40
C LEU A 54 -16.49 -7.16 -0.90
N ALA A 55 -15.83 -7.78 0.08
CA ALA A 55 -16.30 -9.02 0.69
C ALA A 55 -17.66 -8.85 1.39
N GLN A 56 -17.87 -7.74 2.11
CA GLN A 56 -19.16 -7.42 2.73
C GLN A 56 -20.25 -7.21 1.68
N TRP A 57 -19.97 -6.44 0.63
CA TRP A 57 -20.91 -6.23 -0.46
C TRP A 57 -21.29 -7.54 -1.17
N ARG A 58 -20.34 -8.47 -1.35
CA ARG A 58 -20.61 -9.80 -1.93
C ARG A 58 -21.54 -10.65 -1.06
N LYS A 59 -21.48 -10.53 0.27
CA LYS A 59 -22.36 -11.28 1.19
C LYS A 59 -23.80 -10.76 1.24
N GLY A 60 -24.00 -9.47 0.94
CA GLY A 60 -25.32 -8.83 0.93
C GLY A 60 -26.05 -8.89 -0.41
N ARG A 61 -25.47 -9.57 -1.41
CA ARG A 61 -26.11 -9.92 -2.69
C ARG A 61 -26.62 -11.35 -2.65
#